data_AF-A0A936W496-F1
#
_entry.id   AF-A0A936W496-F1
#
_cell.length_a   1.000
_cell.length_b   1.000
_cell.length_c   1.000
_cell.angle_alpha   90.00
_cell.angle_beta   90.00
_cell.angle_gamma   90.00
#
_symmetry.space_group_name_H-M   'P 1'
#
loop_
_entity.id
_entity.type
_entity.pdbx_description
1 polymer ?
#
loop_
_entity_poly.entity_id
_entity_poly.type
_entity_poly.pdbx_seq_one_letter_code
_entity_poly.pdbx_strand_id
1 'polypeptide(L)'
;MRSIYLLTFLYLNVISSIQAQPKEIAVNYFFSTGDYMDDKLSSDQVLLDVAAIGSDYIYVKNFLDPVTRKKSDAAKTWAVQYQNKTYVNLKYSKNASAPDVFVQIDIKGRFCLAVMDSAFMESVDIAEHYAGNPLKIYDPYSRNTSDAKYFNAAGEMKRIFLVDTKDLSIVLPYKANNAPIDFLTKDTLKWLVGKDDFKGSKKDYTVEDIIAIVEDLNRRQ
;
A
#
# COMPACT_ATOMS: atom_id res chain seq x y z
N MET A 1 -7.91 13.93 63.19
CA MET A 1 -8.41 14.04 61.80
C MET A 1 -7.25 14.28 60.85
N ARG A 2 -6.45 13.24 60.61
CA ARG A 2 -5.41 13.11 59.59
C ARG A 2 -5.49 11.63 59.16
N SER A 3 -5.19 11.32 57.90
CA SER A 3 -5.20 9.96 57.31
C SER A 3 -6.41 9.56 56.46
N ILE A 4 -6.84 10.39 55.49
CA ILE A 4 -7.70 9.90 54.38
C ILE A 4 -7.20 10.33 52.98
N TYR A 5 -6.21 11.22 52.85
CA TYR A 5 -5.86 11.82 51.54
C TYR A 5 -4.63 11.25 50.82
N LEU A 6 -4.08 10.10 51.24
CA LEU A 6 -2.81 9.60 50.67
C LEU A 6 -2.88 8.26 49.91
N LEU A 7 -4.07 7.74 49.62
CA LEU A 7 -4.23 6.43 48.97
C LEU A 7 -4.90 6.45 47.60
N THR A 8 -5.23 7.63 47.06
CA THR A 8 -5.91 7.77 45.77
C THR A 8 -5.04 8.33 44.64
N PHE A 9 -3.73 8.52 44.87
CA PHE A 9 -2.81 9.05 43.86
C PHE A 9 -1.87 8.01 43.22
N LEU A 10 -1.93 6.74 43.65
CA LEU A 10 -1.03 5.68 43.16
C LEU A 10 -1.69 4.67 42.20
N TYR A 11 -2.98 4.80 41.91
CA TYR A 11 -3.70 3.84 41.05
C TYR A 11 -3.91 4.27 39.59
N LEU A 12 -3.43 5.44 39.18
CA LEU A 12 -3.68 5.99 37.84
C LEU A 12 -2.48 5.97 36.88
N ASN A 13 -1.34 5.39 37.28
CA ASN A 13 -0.16 5.26 36.40
C ASN A 13 0.11 3.83 35.91
N VAL A 14 -0.82 2.91 36.11
CA VAL A 14 -0.80 1.59 35.45
C VAL A 14 -1.86 1.56 34.36
N ILE A 15 -1.84 2.56 33.48
CA ILE A 15 -2.38 2.34 32.13
C ILE A 15 -1.30 1.54 31.43
N SER A 16 -1.43 0.23 31.60
CA SER A 16 -0.81 -0.83 30.84
C SER A 16 -0.43 -0.31 29.45
N SER A 17 0.86 -0.26 29.18
CA SER A 17 1.35 -0.38 27.82
C SER A 17 0.82 -1.72 27.32
N ILE A 18 -0.36 -1.69 26.71
CA ILE A 18 -0.85 -2.77 25.86
C ILE A 18 0.21 -2.82 24.76
N GLN A 19 1.21 -3.69 24.95
CA GLN A 19 2.03 -4.16 23.85
C GLN A 19 1.01 -4.72 22.87
N ALA A 20 0.76 -3.97 21.79
CA ALA A 20 -0.04 -4.45 20.68
C ALA A 20 0.56 -5.79 20.29
N GLN A 21 -0.17 -6.87 20.60
CA GLN A 21 0.30 -8.20 20.28
C GLN A 21 0.47 -8.28 18.76
N PRO A 22 1.53 -8.94 18.26
CA PRO A 22 1.63 -9.21 16.83
C PRO A 22 0.33 -9.86 16.38
N LYS A 23 -0.38 -9.18 15.48
CA LYS A 23 -1.70 -9.57 15.05
C LYS A 23 -1.53 -10.50 13.87
N GLU A 24 -1.71 -11.79 14.10
CA GLU A 24 -1.83 -12.73 13.00
C GLU A 24 -3.20 -12.56 12.33
N ILE A 25 -3.23 -12.38 11.01
CA ILE A 25 -4.48 -12.30 10.25
C ILE A 25 -4.48 -13.33 9.14
N ALA A 26 -5.59 -14.07 9.01
CA ALA A 26 -5.82 -14.94 7.88
C ALA A 26 -6.35 -14.11 6.71
N VAL A 27 -5.77 -14.28 5.53
CA VAL A 27 -6.17 -13.58 4.31
C VAL A 27 -6.31 -14.53 3.13
N ASN A 28 -7.24 -14.21 2.24
CA ASN A 28 -7.20 -14.74 0.88
C ASN A 28 -6.23 -13.91 0.06
N TYR A 29 -5.78 -14.43 -1.08
CA TYR A 29 -4.82 -13.72 -1.90
C TYR A 29 -4.94 -14.00 -3.39
N PHE A 30 -4.37 -13.10 -4.18
CA PHE A 30 -4.21 -13.19 -5.63
C PHE A 30 -2.73 -13.39 -5.93
N PHE A 31 -2.40 -14.51 -6.58
CA PHE A 31 -1.02 -14.82 -6.92
C PHE A 31 -0.46 -13.87 -7.99
N SER A 32 -1.30 -13.49 -8.94
CA SER A 32 -0.92 -12.59 -10.04
C SER A 32 -1.90 -11.45 -10.28
N THR A 33 -1.47 -10.46 -11.07
CA THR A 33 -2.38 -9.41 -11.59
C THR A 33 -3.53 -9.99 -12.39
N GLY A 34 -3.29 -11.03 -13.20
CA GLY A 34 -4.35 -11.71 -13.97
C GLY A 34 -5.40 -12.33 -13.06
N ASP A 35 -4.96 -13.05 -12.02
CA ASP A 35 -5.88 -13.63 -11.03
C ASP A 35 -6.73 -12.55 -10.34
N TYR A 36 -6.15 -11.38 -10.04
CA TYR A 36 -6.90 -10.26 -9.47
C TYR A 36 -7.94 -9.68 -10.44
N MET A 37 -7.57 -9.51 -11.71
CA MET A 37 -8.47 -8.96 -12.72
C MET A 37 -9.61 -9.92 -13.05
N ASP A 38 -9.38 -11.22 -12.97
CA ASP A 38 -10.38 -12.27 -13.18
C ASP A 38 -11.16 -12.65 -11.91
N ASP A 39 -10.94 -11.93 -10.79
CA ASP A 39 -11.54 -12.22 -9.48
C ASP A 39 -11.32 -13.66 -8.98
N LYS A 40 -10.17 -14.23 -9.36
CA LYS A 40 -9.77 -15.59 -9.06
C LYS A 40 -8.85 -15.63 -7.85
N LEU A 41 -9.43 -15.83 -6.67
CA LEU A 41 -8.65 -16.06 -5.46
C LEU A 41 -7.90 -17.40 -5.51
N SER A 42 -6.76 -17.45 -4.82
CA SER A 42 -6.11 -18.72 -4.51
C SER A 42 -7.04 -19.62 -3.69
N SER A 43 -6.92 -20.94 -3.89
CA SER A 43 -7.76 -21.94 -3.22
C SER A 43 -7.47 -22.09 -1.73
N ASP A 44 -6.31 -21.61 -1.29
CA ASP A 44 -5.80 -21.65 0.07
C ASP A 44 -5.68 -20.25 0.68
N GLN A 45 -5.54 -20.22 2.01
CA GLN A 45 -5.32 -19.01 2.79
C GLN A 45 -3.88 -18.94 3.27
N VAL A 46 -3.41 -17.73 3.51
CA VAL A 46 -2.14 -17.48 4.20
C VAL A 46 -2.38 -16.71 5.48
N LEU A 47 -1.56 -16.98 6.49
CA LEU A 47 -1.53 -16.21 7.72
C LEU A 47 -0.43 -15.15 7.63
N LEU A 48 -0.79 -13.88 7.80
CA LEU A 48 0.16 -12.77 7.86
C LEU A 48 0.50 -12.48 9.31
N ASP A 49 1.78 -12.49 9.66
CA ASP A 49 2.30 -11.94 10.91
C ASP A 49 2.46 -10.41 10.72
N VAL A 50 1.53 -9.64 11.28
CA VAL A 50 1.41 -8.20 10.98
C VAL A 50 2.14 -7.36 12.03
N ALA A 51 3.02 -6.48 11.55
CA ALA A 51 3.69 -5.46 12.36
C ALA A 51 2.80 -4.25 12.64
N ALA A 52 2.09 -3.77 11.62
CA ALA A 52 1.18 -2.63 11.72
C ALA A 52 0.07 -2.70 10.66
N ILE A 53 -1.10 -2.13 10.98
CA ILE A 53 -2.21 -1.92 10.05
C ILE A 53 -2.59 -0.45 10.14
N GLY A 54 -2.49 0.27 9.02
CA GLY A 54 -3.01 1.63 8.88
C GLY A 54 -4.42 1.64 8.28
N SER A 55 -4.91 2.84 7.97
CA SER A 55 -6.18 3.02 7.26
C SER A 55 -6.12 2.51 5.81
N ASP A 56 -4.93 2.58 5.22
CA ASP A 56 -4.65 2.40 3.80
C ASP A 56 -3.49 1.42 3.51
N TYR A 57 -2.89 0.80 4.54
CA TYR A 57 -1.80 -0.15 4.38
C TYR A 57 -1.79 -1.29 5.40
N ILE A 58 -1.10 -2.37 5.04
CA ILE A 58 -0.73 -3.48 5.93
C ILE A 58 0.78 -3.68 5.85
N TYR A 59 1.45 -3.67 7.00
CA TYR A 59 2.88 -3.97 7.12
C TYR A 59 3.09 -5.35 7.72
N VAL A 60 3.64 -6.26 6.92
CA VAL A 60 3.75 -7.71 7.17
C VAL A 60 5.19 -8.08 7.49
N LYS A 61 5.43 -8.78 8.60
CA LYS A 61 6.75 -9.33 8.93
C LYS A 61 7.03 -10.65 8.25
N ASN A 62 6.03 -11.53 8.22
CA ASN A 62 6.16 -12.88 7.67
C ASN A 62 4.84 -13.37 7.07
N PHE A 63 4.97 -14.24 6.07
CA PHE A 63 3.90 -15.09 5.56
C PHE A 63 4.06 -16.45 6.20
N LEU A 64 3.00 -16.96 6.82
CA LEU A 64 3.00 -18.22 7.53
C LEU A 64 1.95 -19.17 6.95
N ASP A 65 2.29 -20.44 6.88
CA ASP A 65 1.33 -21.50 6.59
C ASP A 65 0.34 -21.62 7.77
N PRO A 66 -0.99 -21.58 7.54
CA PRO A 66 -1.97 -21.55 8.63
C PRO A 66 -1.92 -22.77 9.56
N VAL A 67 -1.48 -23.93 9.05
CA VAL A 67 -1.47 -25.20 9.76
C VAL A 67 -0.16 -25.41 10.51
N THR A 68 0.96 -25.29 9.80
CA THR A 68 2.30 -25.61 10.31
C THR A 68 2.99 -24.42 10.99
N ARG A 69 2.47 -23.19 10.78
CA ARG A 69 3.05 -21.92 11.24
C ARG A 69 4.49 -21.68 10.76
N LYS A 70 4.96 -22.43 9.78
CA LYS A 70 6.25 -22.21 9.12
C LYS A 70 6.13 -21.11 8.08
N LYS A 71 7.26 -20.50 7.71
CA LYS A 71 7.30 -19.51 6.63
C LYS A 71 6.73 -20.11 5.34
N SER A 72 5.79 -19.39 4.74
CA SER A 72 5.11 -19.75 3.49
C SER A 72 5.76 -19.06 2.29
N ASP A 73 5.74 -19.74 1.14
CA ASP A 73 6.10 -19.17 -0.15
C ASP A 73 5.12 -18.10 -0.67
N ALA A 74 3.99 -17.91 0.02
CA ALA A 74 2.99 -16.88 -0.26
C ALA A 74 3.52 -15.43 -0.13
N ALA A 75 4.77 -15.22 0.31
CA ALA A 75 5.49 -13.96 0.12
C ALA A 75 5.60 -13.54 -1.37
N LYS A 76 5.30 -14.45 -2.30
CA LYS A 76 5.24 -14.24 -3.76
C LYS A 76 3.88 -13.75 -4.29
N THR A 77 2.95 -13.47 -3.39
CA THR A 77 1.61 -12.96 -3.70
C THR A 77 1.63 -11.54 -4.25
N TRP A 78 0.82 -11.28 -5.28
CA TRP A 78 0.63 -9.94 -5.84
C TRP A 78 -0.26 -9.05 -4.96
N ALA A 79 -1.42 -9.58 -4.52
CA ALA A 79 -2.34 -8.86 -3.65
C ALA A 79 -3.00 -9.76 -2.60
N VAL A 80 -3.38 -9.20 -1.47
CA VAL A 80 -4.13 -9.88 -0.40
C VAL A 80 -5.51 -9.24 -0.22
N GLN A 81 -6.48 -10.03 0.20
CA GLN A 81 -7.81 -9.54 0.56
C GLN A 81 -8.02 -9.67 2.07
N TYR A 82 -8.33 -8.56 2.72
CA TYR A 82 -8.60 -8.48 4.16
C TYR A 82 -9.75 -7.51 4.41
N GLN A 83 -10.77 -7.94 5.16
CA GLN A 83 -11.95 -7.14 5.49
C GLN A 83 -12.63 -6.50 4.26
N ASN A 84 -12.83 -7.29 3.19
CA ASN A 84 -13.41 -6.86 1.91
C ASN A 84 -12.64 -5.75 1.18
N LYS A 85 -11.40 -5.49 1.58
CA LYS A 85 -10.48 -4.59 0.90
C LYS A 85 -9.35 -5.40 0.27
N THR A 86 -8.87 -4.93 -0.87
CA THR A 86 -7.70 -5.52 -1.54
C THR A 86 -6.49 -4.64 -1.30
N TYR A 87 -5.36 -5.26 -0.96
CA TYR A 87 -4.09 -4.59 -0.78
C TYR A 87 -3.04 -5.21 -1.71
N VAL A 88 -2.32 -4.40 -2.47
CA VAL A 88 -1.28 -4.83 -3.43
C VAL A 88 0.10 -4.68 -2.81
N ASN A 89 0.98 -5.64 -3.04
CA ASN A 89 2.33 -5.64 -2.46
C ASN A 89 3.26 -4.65 -3.20
N LEU A 90 3.94 -3.78 -2.46
CA LEU A 90 4.91 -2.83 -3.02
C LEU A 90 6.21 -3.48 -3.51
N LYS A 91 6.47 -4.78 -3.28
CA LYS A 91 7.57 -5.51 -3.95
C LYS A 91 7.53 -5.41 -5.47
N TYR A 92 6.33 -5.24 -6.04
CA TYR A 92 6.13 -5.14 -7.49
C TYR A 92 6.38 -3.72 -8.00
N SER A 93 6.72 -2.78 -7.11
CA SER A 93 7.13 -1.44 -7.50
C SER A 93 8.57 -1.41 -8.01
N LYS A 94 8.80 -0.65 -9.08
CA LYS A 94 10.11 -0.30 -9.61
C LYS A 94 10.68 0.95 -8.91
N ASN A 95 9.83 1.85 -8.40
CA ASN A 95 10.25 3.14 -7.84
C ASN A 95 9.85 3.40 -6.38
N ALA A 96 9.23 2.43 -5.72
CA ALA A 96 8.76 2.49 -4.34
C ALA A 96 8.78 1.10 -3.69
N SER A 97 9.82 0.30 -3.97
CA SER A 97 9.84 -1.11 -3.59
C SER A 97 9.92 -1.28 -2.07
N ALA A 98 8.95 -2.01 -1.52
CA ALA A 98 8.87 -2.35 -0.10
C ALA A 98 8.16 -3.71 0.08
N PRO A 99 8.91 -4.84 0.09
CA PRO A 99 8.29 -6.16 -0.01
C PRO A 99 7.36 -6.59 1.13
N ASP A 100 7.50 -5.91 2.26
CA ASP A 100 6.75 -6.15 3.48
C ASP A 100 5.52 -5.24 3.58
N VAL A 101 5.31 -4.32 2.64
CA VAL A 101 4.22 -3.34 2.67
C VAL A 101 3.20 -3.63 1.58
N PHE A 102 1.94 -3.65 1.98
CA PHE A 102 0.78 -3.76 1.11
C PHE A 102 -0.06 -2.50 1.20
N VAL A 103 -0.46 -1.93 0.07
CA VAL A 103 -1.27 -0.69 0.00
C VAL A 103 -2.67 -0.98 -0.53
N GLN A 104 -3.68 -0.36 0.06
CA GLN A 104 -5.09 -0.55 -0.29
C GLN A 104 -5.37 -0.02 -1.69
N ILE A 105 -6.03 -0.83 -2.52
CA ILE A 105 -6.57 -0.38 -3.81
C ILE A 105 -7.94 0.26 -3.60
N ASP A 106 -8.09 1.50 -4.06
CA ASP A 106 -9.34 2.26 -4.01
C ASP A 106 -10.13 2.15 -5.31
N ILE A 107 -9.44 2.01 -6.45
CA ILE A 107 -10.06 1.86 -7.77
C ILE A 107 -9.51 0.62 -8.45
N LYS A 108 -10.39 -0.29 -8.86
CA LYS A 108 -10.08 -1.47 -9.67
C LYS A 108 -10.44 -1.19 -11.14
N GLY A 109 -9.54 -1.55 -12.07
CA GLY A 109 -9.79 -1.45 -13.50
C GLY A 109 -8.54 -1.77 -14.31
N ARG A 110 -8.49 -1.38 -15.58
CA ARG A 110 -7.23 -1.39 -16.33
C ARG A 110 -6.16 -0.61 -15.56
N PHE A 111 -6.54 0.57 -15.10
CA PHE A 111 -5.76 1.40 -14.20
C PHE A 111 -6.29 1.21 -12.79
N CYS A 112 -5.50 0.57 -11.92
CA CYS A 112 -5.82 0.54 -10.50
C CYS A 112 -5.16 1.72 -9.80
N LEU A 113 -5.85 2.30 -8.81
CA LEU A 113 -5.31 3.37 -7.97
C LEU A 113 -5.34 2.98 -6.50
N ALA A 114 -4.30 3.40 -5.78
CA ALA A 114 -4.23 3.42 -4.32
C ALA A 114 -3.85 4.84 -3.89
N VAL A 115 -4.71 5.49 -3.11
CA VAL A 115 -4.56 6.87 -2.62
C VAL A 115 -4.18 6.83 -1.15
N MET A 116 -2.91 7.11 -0.88
CA MET A 116 -2.34 7.06 0.46
C MET A 116 -2.41 8.41 1.15
N ASP A 117 -2.80 8.38 2.42
CA ASP A 117 -2.80 9.55 3.29
C ASP A 117 -1.38 9.96 3.69
N SER A 118 -1.22 11.19 4.18
CA SER A 118 0.08 11.65 4.71
C SER A 118 0.58 10.76 5.85
N ALA A 119 -0.33 10.19 6.64
CA ALA A 119 -0.04 9.25 7.73
C ALA A 119 0.67 7.97 7.25
N PHE A 120 0.35 7.48 6.03
CA PHE A 120 1.08 6.36 5.44
C PHE A 120 2.57 6.69 5.34
N MET A 121 2.92 7.87 4.82
CA MET A 121 4.32 8.29 4.66
C MET A 121 5.02 8.60 5.98
N GLU A 122 4.29 8.96 7.02
CA GLU A 122 4.84 9.10 8.38
C GLU A 122 5.10 7.73 9.03
N SER A 123 4.35 6.71 8.62
CA SER A 123 4.45 5.34 9.15
C SER A 123 5.54 4.48 8.50
N VAL A 124 6.05 4.90 7.33
CA VAL A 124 7.11 4.22 6.58
C VAL A 124 8.32 5.15 6.42
N ASP A 125 9.51 4.64 6.73
CA ASP A 125 10.76 5.37 6.55
C ASP A 125 11.12 5.37 5.06
N ILE A 126 11.40 6.52 4.45
CA ILE A 126 11.82 6.58 3.04
C ILE A 126 13.35 6.60 3.02
N ALA A 127 13.99 5.59 2.41
CA ALA A 127 15.44 5.51 2.38
C ALA A 127 16.01 5.45 0.96
N GLU A 128 17.11 6.18 0.74
CA GLU A 128 17.90 6.17 -0.50
C GLU A 128 18.55 4.82 -0.81
N HIS A 129 18.67 3.93 0.19
CA HIS A 129 19.37 2.65 0.08
C HIS A 129 18.64 1.58 0.90
N TYR A 130 18.54 0.36 0.34
CA TYR A 130 18.08 -0.81 1.09
C TYR A 130 19.11 -1.16 2.18
N ALA A 131 18.81 -0.77 3.42
CA ALA A 131 19.71 -0.96 4.56
C ALA A 131 19.37 -2.19 5.42
N GLY A 132 18.58 -3.14 4.91
CA GLY A 132 18.12 -4.31 5.67
C GLY A 132 17.20 -3.98 6.85
N ASN A 133 16.56 -2.80 6.83
CA ASN A 133 15.59 -2.37 7.85
C ASN A 133 14.16 -2.46 7.27
N PRO A 134 13.24 -3.14 7.95
CA PRO A 134 11.98 -3.60 7.34
C PRO A 134 10.89 -2.52 7.19
N LEU A 135 11.16 -1.27 7.61
CA LEU A 135 10.26 -0.12 7.43
C LEU A 135 10.68 0.83 6.31
N LYS A 136 11.64 0.43 5.47
CA LYS A 136 12.20 1.32 4.45
C LYS A 136 11.57 1.11 3.09
N ILE A 137 10.79 2.08 2.62
CA ILE A 137 10.44 2.16 1.19
C ILE A 137 11.67 2.66 0.45
N TYR A 138 12.17 1.84 -0.47
CA TYR A 138 13.21 2.27 -1.39
C TYR A 138 12.60 3.22 -2.42
N ASP A 139 12.97 4.49 -2.31
CA ASP A 139 12.63 5.52 -3.29
C ASP A 139 13.95 6.08 -3.86
N PRO A 140 14.38 5.68 -5.07
CA PRO A 140 15.60 6.21 -5.69
C PRO A 140 15.52 7.71 -5.98
N TYR A 141 14.33 8.32 -5.86
CA TYR A 141 14.06 9.73 -6.07
C TYR A 141 13.88 10.50 -4.75
N SER A 142 14.22 9.90 -3.60
CA SER A 142 13.89 10.40 -2.24
C SER A 142 14.34 11.84 -1.91
N ARG A 143 15.33 12.43 -2.61
CA ARG A 143 15.65 13.87 -2.45
C ARG A 143 14.69 14.83 -3.14
N ASN A 144 13.89 14.39 -4.12
CA ASN A 144 13.09 15.26 -5.00
C ASN A 144 11.62 14.83 -5.17
N THR A 145 11.05 14.11 -4.20
CA THR A 145 9.68 13.52 -4.23
C THR A 145 8.50 14.50 -4.27
N SER A 146 8.69 15.72 -4.77
CA SER A 146 7.55 16.58 -5.07
C SER A 146 6.63 15.93 -6.10
N ASP A 147 7.15 15.10 -7.02
CA ASP A 147 6.43 14.58 -8.20
C ASP A 147 5.36 13.53 -7.95
N ALA A 148 5.35 12.93 -6.76
CA ALA A 148 4.29 11.99 -6.33
C ALA A 148 3.36 12.59 -5.26
N LYS A 149 3.50 13.89 -4.94
CA LYS A 149 2.64 14.60 -3.99
C LYS A 149 1.50 15.27 -4.75
N TYR A 150 0.28 14.87 -4.39
CA TYR A 150 -0.96 15.47 -4.87
C TYR A 150 -1.72 16.05 -3.69
N PHE A 151 -2.64 16.95 -3.98
CA PHE A 151 -3.48 17.55 -2.95
C PHE A 151 -4.93 17.26 -3.30
N ASN A 152 -5.71 16.85 -2.30
CA ASN A 152 -7.15 16.76 -2.47
C ASN A 152 -7.79 18.15 -2.45
N ALA A 153 -9.10 18.23 -2.72
CA ALA A 153 -9.86 19.48 -2.68
C ALA A 153 -9.79 20.22 -1.32
N ALA A 154 -9.53 19.49 -0.22
CA ALA A 154 -9.35 20.05 1.12
C ALA A 154 -7.92 20.58 1.38
N GLY A 155 -6.99 20.43 0.43
CA GLY A 155 -5.60 20.86 0.56
C GLY A 155 -4.73 19.89 1.37
N GLU A 156 -5.20 18.67 1.63
CA GLU A 156 -4.43 17.62 2.29
C GLU A 156 -3.53 16.92 1.29
N MET A 157 -2.27 16.71 1.67
CA MET A 157 -1.31 15.99 0.84
C MET A 157 -1.63 14.49 0.82
N LYS A 158 -1.72 13.93 -0.38
CA LYS A 158 -1.84 12.50 -0.65
C LYS A 158 -0.70 12.04 -1.55
N ARG A 159 -0.41 10.75 -1.51
CA ARG A 159 0.36 10.07 -2.56
C ARG A 159 -0.52 9.08 -3.29
N ILE A 160 -0.24 8.89 -4.57
CA ILE A 160 -1.03 7.99 -5.40
C ILE A 160 -0.10 6.94 -5.99
N PHE A 161 -0.45 5.67 -5.83
CA PHE A 161 0.12 4.58 -6.62
C PHE A 161 -0.81 4.23 -7.76
N LEU A 162 -0.22 3.89 -8.90
CA LEU A 162 -0.92 3.45 -10.10
C LEU A 162 -0.40 2.06 -10.51
N VAL A 163 -1.33 1.23 -10.98
CA VAL A 163 -1.05 -0.01 -11.71
C VAL A 163 -1.70 0.10 -13.09
N ASP A 164 -0.93 -0.03 -14.19
CA ASP A 164 -1.50 -0.41 -15.50
C ASP A 164 -1.49 -1.93 -15.60
N THR A 165 -2.65 -2.57 -15.48
CA THR A 165 -2.77 -4.03 -15.46
C THR A 165 -2.44 -4.68 -16.81
N LYS A 166 -2.29 -3.88 -17.88
CA LYS A 166 -1.74 -4.36 -19.16
C LYS A 166 -0.20 -4.34 -19.20
N ASP A 167 0.48 -3.59 -18.33
CA ASP A 167 1.95 -3.61 -18.23
C ASP A 167 2.42 -4.84 -17.44
N LEU A 168 2.42 -6.00 -18.08
CA LEU A 168 2.81 -7.27 -17.48
C LEU A 168 4.34 -7.49 -17.42
N SER A 169 5.11 -6.42 -17.18
CA SER A 169 6.58 -6.44 -17.27
C SER A 169 7.31 -7.06 -16.08
N ILE A 170 6.65 -7.26 -14.94
CA ILE A 170 7.30 -7.89 -13.78
C ILE A 170 7.15 -9.42 -13.88
N VAL A 171 8.27 -10.07 -14.19
CA VAL A 171 8.40 -11.52 -14.17
C VAL A 171 9.21 -11.93 -12.94
N LEU A 172 8.52 -12.30 -11.86
CA LEU A 172 9.15 -12.94 -10.70
C LEU A 172 9.31 -14.44 -10.96
N PRO A 173 10.13 -15.19 -10.18
CA PRO A 173 10.22 -16.64 -10.32
C PRO A 173 8.81 -17.27 -10.38
N TYR A 174 8.66 -18.36 -11.14
CA TYR A 174 7.39 -19.06 -11.50
C TYR A 174 6.61 -18.53 -12.72
N LYS A 175 7.19 -17.66 -13.56
CA LYS A 175 6.62 -17.25 -14.88
C LYS A 175 5.24 -16.55 -14.82
N ALA A 176 4.83 -16.08 -13.64
CA ALA A 176 3.66 -15.24 -13.53
C ALA A 176 4.02 -13.80 -13.91
N ASN A 177 3.23 -13.27 -14.84
CA ASN A 177 3.31 -11.92 -15.33
C ASN A 177 2.53 -11.00 -14.38
N ASN A 178 3.23 -10.04 -13.77
CA ASN A 178 2.65 -9.10 -12.83
C ASN A 178 2.80 -7.68 -13.33
N ALA A 179 1.79 -6.87 -13.05
CA ALA A 179 1.84 -5.44 -13.27
C ALA A 179 2.56 -4.74 -12.11
N PRO A 180 3.42 -3.76 -12.42
CA PRO A 180 4.06 -2.96 -11.40
C PRO A 180 3.05 -2.03 -10.72
N ILE A 181 3.32 -1.73 -9.45
CA ILE A 181 2.62 -0.69 -8.68
C ILE A 181 3.61 0.42 -8.38
N ASP A 182 3.46 1.58 -9.00
CA ASP A 182 4.45 2.66 -8.91
C ASP A 182 3.80 3.97 -8.50
N PHE A 183 4.59 4.89 -7.93
CA PHE A 183 4.09 6.24 -7.68
C PHE A 183 3.59 6.88 -8.98
N LEU A 184 2.43 7.52 -8.92
CA LEU A 184 1.91 8.35 -10.00
C LEU A 184 2.80 9.60 -10.14
N THR A 185 3.64 9.62 -11.16
CA THR A 185 4.50 10.78 -11.46
C THR A 185 3.78 11.79 -12.35
N LYS A 186 4.35 13.00 -12.49
CA LYS A 186 3.89 13.99 -13.48
C LYS A 186 3.82 13.39 -14.90
N ASP A 187 4.82 12.60 -15.29
CA ASP A 187 4.88 12.02 -16.63
C ASP A 187 3.81 10.95 -16.82
N THR A 188 3.57 10.14 -15.78
CA THR A 188 2.47 9.17 -15.76
C THR A 188 1.12 9.88 -15.86
N LEU A 189 0.90 10.95 -15.10
CA LEU A 189 -0.34 11.74 -15.17
C LEU A 189 -0.52 12.38 -16.55
N LYS A 190 0.54 12.95 -17.13
CA LYS A 190 0.52 13.49 -18.50
C LYS A 190 0.17 12.43 -19.54
N TRP A 191 0.66 11.20 -19.35
CA TRP A 191 0.30 10.09 -20.22
C TRP A 191 -1.18 9.69 -20.08
N LEU A 192 -1.71 9.64 -18.85
CA LEU A 192 -3.14 9.34 -18.61
C LEU A 192 -4.07 10.40 -19.21
N VAL A 193 -3.75 11.68 -18.99
CA VAL A 193 -4.56 12.80 -19.50
C VAL A 193 -4.47 12.92 -21.02
N GLY A 194 -3.32 12.58 -21.60
CA GLY A 194 -2.99 12.89 -22.98
C GLY A 194 -2.17 14.18 -23.08
N LYS A 195 -1.23 14.20 -24.02
CA LYS A 195 -0.24 15.28 -24.14
C LYS A 195 -0.88 16.65 -24.42
N ASP A 196 -1.99 16.66 -25.13
CA ASP A 196 -2.66 17.89 -25.59
C ASP A 196 -3.62 18.48 -24.55
N ASP A 197 -4.14 17.64 -23.64
CA ASP A 197 -5.08 18.04 -22.58
C ASP A 197 -4.39 18.30 -21.22
N PHE A 198 -3.09 18.00 -21.11
CA PHE A 198 -2.33 18.22 -19.90
C PHE A 198 -2.04 19.72 -19.66
N LYS A 199 -2.74 20.31 -18.71
CA LYS A 199 -2.49 21.66 -18.19
C LYS A 199 -1.10 21.64 -17.54
N GLY A 200 -0.17 22.48 -18.01
CA GLY A 200 1.30 22.29 -17.87
C GLY A 200 1.91 22.04 -16.48
N SER A 201 1.14 22.03 -15.39
CA SER A 201 1.56 21.72 -14.02
C SER A 201 0.71 20.62 -13.36
N LYS A 202 1.35 19.72 -12.59
CA LYS A 202 0.64 18.73 -11.76
C LYS A 202 -0.26 19.37 -10.70
N LYS A 203 0.05 20.61 -10.29
CA LYS A 203 -0.71 21.35 -9.26
C LYS A 203 -2.11 21.73 -9.73
N ASP A 204 -2.36 21.61 -11.03
CA ASP A 204 -3.65 21.91 -11.65
C ASP A 204 -4.63 20.72 -11.55
N TYR A 205 -4.20 19.60 -10.96
CA TYR A 205 -4.98 18.38 -10.79
C TYR A 205 -5.07 18.02 -9.31
N THR A 206 -6.29 18.00 -8.79
CA THR A 206 -6.58 17.45 -7.46
C THR A 206 -6.58 15.92 -7.49
N VAL A 207 -6.54 15.30 -6.32
CA VAL A 207 -6.73 13.84 -6.19
C VAL A 207 -8.06 13.40 -6.81
N GLU A 208 -9.12 14.18 -6.59
CA GLU A 208 -10.45 13.94 -7.16
C GLU A 208 -10.45 14.03 -8.70
N ASP A 209 -9.73 15.00 -9.28
CA ASP A 209 -9.58 15.08 -10.75
C ASP A 209 -8.89 13.83 -11.32
N ILE A 210 -7.84 13.36 -10.64
CA ILE A 210 -7.07 12.18 -11.06
C ILE A 210 -7.94 10.93 -10.99
N ILE A 211 -8.72 10.77 -9.92
CA ILE A 211 -9.71 9.69 -9.78
C ILE A 211 -10.69 9.73 -10.95
N ALA A 212 -11.27 10.89 -11.25
CA ALA A 212 -12.24 11.04 -12.33
C ALA A 212 -11.64 10.70 -13.71
N ILE A 213 -10.39 11.11 -13.97
CA ILE A 213 -9.65 10.76 -15.19
C ILE A 213 -9.49 9.24 -15.30
N VAL A 214 -9.04 8.58 -14.23
CA VAL A 214 -8.79 7.13 -14.25
C VAL A 214 -10.08 6.33 -14.38
N GLU A 215 -11.15 6.71 -13.69
CA GLU A 215 -12.45 6.07 -13.83
C GLU A 215 -13.00 6.21 -15.26
N ASP A 216 -12.85 7.40 -15.87
CA ASP A 216 -13.24 7.62 -17.26
C ASP A 216 -12.44 6.76 -18.24
N LEU A 217 -11.12 6.68 -18.06
CA LEU A 217 -10.27 5.79 -18.86
C LEU A 217 -10.66 4.32 -18.72
N ASN A 218 -10.94 3.88 -17.49
CA ASN A 218 -11.36 2.50 -17.21
C ASN A 218 -12.71 2.16 -17.86
N ARG A 219 -13.68 3.10 -17.88
CA ARG A 219 -14.98 2.90 -18.55
C ARG A 219 -14.89 2.77 -20.07
N ARG A 220 -13.83 3.27 -20.69
CA ARG A 220 -13.62 3.25 -22.15
C ARG A 220 -12.89 1.99 -22.65
N GLN A 221 -12.48 1.09 -21.76
CA GLN A 221 -11.81 -0.17 -22.09
C GLN A 221 -12.80 -1.33 -22.21
#